data_AF-A0A9D6HUE7-F1
#
_entry.id   AF-A0A9D6HUE7-F1
#
_cell.length_a   1.000
_cell.length_b   1.000
_cell.length_c   1.000
_cell.angle_alpha   90.00
_cell.angle_beta   90.00
_cell.angle_gamma   90.00
#
_symmetry.space_group_name_H-M   'P 1'
#
loop_
_entity.id
_entity.type
_entity.pdbx_description
1 polymer ?
#
loop_
_entity_poly.entity_id
_entity_poly.type
_entity_poly.pdbx_seq_one_letter_code
_entity_poly.pdbx_strand_id
1 'polypeptide(L)'
;MKAIFRNLMVWILLLGLAVISVPGHSETEKAQAPKEKASDRTDKANEDLKALEKIKSSDILVVPGSYDHVQDVLKAAQIPHTIVRPEELSRIPLDPKQMLMINCPGNGIDEKGIARIKAFVSEGGFLFTTDWALKHVLERAFPGIVQYNNHPTSDDVVRVEVKEKDNLLRFVMTEKSEPLWWLEGSSYPIRILDPKRVKVLITSKEMKSKYGEDPIAILFHYGDGRVFHLTSHFYLQRSELRSQRQKKDATSYVKGELGLNSPKAAPVAPDLQGLSTGGVESAYTAQQFIANVVVERKKSQGKSDSYHLTAKTPLYEKPDTVSRTLESLPEGSKLTVLKREGDWRQVRTASGKEGWIMQAP
;
A
#
# COMPACT_ATOMS: atom_id res chain seq x y z
N MET A 1 8.88 12.01 -21.86
CA MET A 1 8.42 11.22 -20.70
C MET A 1 9.52 10.34 -20.10
N LYS A 2 10.03 9.27 -20.72
CA LYS A 2 11.01 8.34 -20.08
C LYS A 2 12.28 8.98 -19.46
N ALA A 3 12.78 10.11 -19.96
CA ALA A 3 13.95 10.82 -19.41
C ALA A 3 13.62 11.73 -18.21
N ILE A 4 12.48 12.44 -18.28
CA ILE A 4 11.90 13.30 -17.22
C ILE A 4 11.72 12.51 -15.92
N PHE A 5 11.21 11.28 -16.03
CA PHE A 5 11.00 10.37 -14.91
C PHE A 5 12.29 9.86 -14.25
N ARG A 6 13.43 9.87 -14.97
CA ARG A 6 14.70 9.33 -14.45
C ARG A 6 15.39 10.31 -13.50
N ASN A 7 15.37 11.61 -13.81
CA ASN A 7 15.99 12.64 -12.98
C ASN A 7 15.09 13.08 -11.84
N LEU A 8 13.78 13.21 -12.08
CA LEU A 8 12.81 13.58 -11.05
C LEU A 8 12.79 12.56 -9.90
N MET A 9 13.15 11.30 -10.14
CA MET A 9 13.01 10.20 -9.18
C MET A 9 14.20 10.07 -8.19
N VAL A 10 15.44 10.26 -8.65
CA VAL A 10 16.59 10.45 -7.73
C VAL A 10 16.32 11.62 -6.79
N TRP A 11 15.65 12.66 -7.31
CA TRP A 11 15.29 13.85 -6.56
C TRP A 11 14.06 13.66 -5.66
N ILE A 12 12.96 13.05 -6.10
CA ILE A 12 11.76 12.75 -5.29
C ILE A 12 12.09 11.83 -4.11
N LEU A 13 12.89 10.77 -4.34
CA LEU A 13 13.38 9.92 -3.27
C LEU A 13 14.29 10.71 -2.32
N LEU A 14 15.22 11.54 -2.84
CA LEU A 14 16.07 12.45 -2.04
C LEU A 14 15.33 13.66 -1.42
N LEU A 15 14.07 13.94 -1.74
CA LEU A 15 13.37 15.18 -1.36
C LEU A 15 12.10 14.96 -0.55
N GLY A 16 11.56 13.74 -0.53
CA GLY A 16 10.95 13.24 0.71
C GLY A 16 11.95 13.22 1.88
N LEU A 17 13.26 13.26 1.58
CA LEU A 17 14.39 13.20 2.52
C LEU A 17 15.01 14.55 2.91
N ALA A 18 14.65 15.69 2.29
CA ALA A 18 15.36 16.96 2.52
C ALA A 18 14.48 18.21 2.57
N VAL A 19 13.25 18.10 3.09
CA VAL A 19 12.60 19.28 3.67
C VAL A 19 13.26 19.53 5.02
N ILE A 20 13.99 20.63 5.12
CA ILE A 20 14.70 21.20 6.28
C ILE A 20 16.21 20.93 6.34
N SER A 21 16.94 21.74 5.59
CA SER A 21 17.90 22.66 6.22
C SER A 21 18.00 23.91 5.36
N VAL A 22 17.18 24.92 5.66
CA VAL A 22 17.40 26.30 5.23
C VAL A 22 17.20 27.17 6.46
N PRO A 23 18.25 27.82 7.00
CA PRO A 23 18.10 28.79 8.06
C PRO A 23 17.54 30.10 7.46
N GLY A 24 16.44 30.57 8.05
CA GLY A 24 15.94 31.92 7.85
C GLY A 24 14.59 31.98 7.16
N HIS A 25 13.50 31.83 7.92
CA HIS A 25 12.22 32.53 7.69
C HIS A 25 11.61 32.87 9.05
N SER A 26 11.14 34.11 9.17
CA SER A 26 10.78 34.84 10.38
C SER A 26 9.53 34.31 11.11
N GLU A 27 9.49 34.56 12.42
CA GLU A 27 8.60 33.99 13.45
C GLU A 27 7.09 34.27 13.37
N THR A 28 6.52 34.74 12.26
CA THR A 28 5.11 35.18 12.23
C THR A 28 4.28 34.42 11.19
N GLU A 29 4.01 33.14 11.43
CA GLU A 29 2.83 32.43 10.87
C GLU A 29 2.62 31.08 11.61
N LYS A 30 2.25 31.17 12.89
CA LYS A 30 1.73 30.03 13.65
C LYS A 30 0.21 29.97 13.48
N ALA A 31 -0.26 29.27 12.46
CA ALA A 31 -1.65 28.78 12.41
C ALA A 31 -1.63 27.24 12.33
N GLN A 32 -2.47 26.64 13.17
CA GLN A 32 -2.50 25.23 13.59
C GLN A 32 -2.55 24.20 12.44
N ALA A 33 -1.40 23.62 12.09
CA ALA A 33 -1.30 22.25 11.56
C ALA A 33 -0.69 21.35 12.64
N PRO A 34 -0.97 20.01 12.66
CA PRO A 34 -0.45 19.12 13.69
C PRO A 34 1.08 19.23 13.78
N LYS A 35 1.58 19.59 14.96
CA LYS A 35 2.99 19.84 15.26
C LYS A 35 3.80 18.53 15.27
N GLU A 36 4.09 17.98 14.10
CA GLU A 36 5.25 17.09 13.95
C GLU A 36 6.48 18.00 13.77
N LYS A 37 7.46 17.93 14.68
CA LYS A 37 8.63 18.82 14.59
C LYS A 37 9.40 18.51 13.31
N ALA A 38 9.99 19.55 12.73
CA ALA A 38 10.87 19.44 11.57
C ALA A 38 11.92 18.32 11.72
N SER A 39 12.49 18.14 12.91
CA SER A 39 13.43 17.06 13.25
C SER A 39 12.83 15.67 13.11
N ASP A 40 11.62 15.46 13.60
CA ASP A 40 10.95 14.15 13.65
C ASP A 40 10.62 13.65 12.22
N ARG A 41 10.35 14.59 11.31
CA ARG A 41 10.16 14.29 9.88
C ARG A 41 11.45 13.87 9.20
N THR A 42 12.56 14.55 9.49
CA THR A 42 13.89 14.22 8.95
C THR A 42 14.38 12.86 9.44
N ASP A 43 14.20 12.55 10.72
CA ASP A 43 14.61 11.26 11.29
C ASP A 43 13.81 10.10 10.68
N LYS A 44 12.49 10.28 10.56
CA LYS A 44 11.62 9.28 9.93
C LYS A 44 11.97 9.04 8.46
N ALA A 45 12.27 10.10 7.73
CA ALA A 45 12.69 10.00 6.34
C ALA A 45 14.03 9.23 6.23
N ASN A 46 15.01 9.52 7.09
CA ASN A 46 16.27 8.78 7.14
C ASN A 46 16.07 7.28 7.41
N GLU A 47 15.12 6.91 8.27
CA GLU A 47 14.77 5.50 8.47
C GLU A 47 14.12 4.86 7.24
N ASP A 48 13.28 5.59 6.52
CA ASP A 48 12.65 5.11 5.29
C ASP A 48 13.69 4.85 4.20
N LEU A 49 14.69 5.73 4.05
CA LEU A 49 15.82 5.52 3.14
C LEU A 49 16.59 4.25 3.49
N LYS A 50 16.95 4.08 4.77
CA LYS A 50 17.63 2.87 5.24
C LYS A 50 16.81 1.60 4.99
N ALA A 51 15.49 1.70 5.01
CA ALA A 51 14.61 0.59 4.65
C ALA A 51 14.66 0.30 3.15
N LEU A 52 14.56 1.33 2.30
CA LEU A 52 14.64 1.21 0.84
C LEU A 52 15.96 0.59 0.37
N GLU A 53 17.09 1.05 0.91
CA GLU A 53 18.44 0.55 0.57
C GLU A 53 18.61 -0.95 0.90
N LYS A 54 17.83 -1.49 1.84
CA LYS A 54 17.88 -2.89 2.26
C LYS A 54 16.96 -3.81 1.45
N ILE A 55 16.22 -3.27 0.49
CA ILE A 55 15.30 -4.04 -0.35
C ILE A 55 16.10 -4.90 -1.32
N LYS A 56 15.73 -6.17 -1.39
CA LYS A 56 16.26 -7.14 -2.34
C LYS A 56 15.19 -7.45 -3.38
N SER A 57 15.59 -7.90 -4.57
CA SER A 57 14.63 -8.32 -5.61
C SER A 57 13.67 -9.41 -5.12
N SER A 58 14.14 -10.30 -4.24
CA SER A 58 13.33 -11.33 -3.61
C SER A 58 12.31 -10.81 -2.59
N ASP A 59 12.37 -9.55 -2.15
CA ASP A 59 11.41 -9.02 -1.17
C ASP A 59 10.04 -8.69 -1.80
N ILE A 60 10.02 -8.42 -3.12
CA ILE A 60 8.83 -7.95 -3.84
C ILE A 60 8.66 -8.81 -5.10
N LEU A 61 7.57 -9.57 -5.14
CA LEU A 61 7.14 -10.32 -6.31
C LEU A 61 6.05 -9.53 -7.02
N VAL A 62 6.16 -9.38 -8.33
CA VAL A 62 5.18 -8.69 -9.17
C VAL A 62 4.64 -9.67 -10.20
N VAL A 63 3.33 -9.87 -10.20
CA VAL A 63 2.61 -10.58 -11.24
C VAL A 63 2.13 -9.55 -12.26
N PRO A 64 2.65 -9.58 -13.49
CA PRO A 64 2.34 -8.59 -14.50
C PRO A 64 0.88 -8.74 -14.95
N GLY A 65 0.33 -7.63 -15.41
CA GLY A 65 -1.03 -7.54 -15.93
C GLY A 65 -1.03 -6.84 -17.28
N SER A 66 -2.15 -6.93 -18.00
CA SER A 66 -2.30 -6.29 -19.32
C SER A 66 -2.67 -4.82 -19.24
N TYR A 67 -3.18 -4.36 -18.09
CA TYR A 67 -3.73 -3.00 -17.94
C TYR A 67 -2.97 -2.15 -16.90
N ASP A 68 -2.32 -2.80 -15.93
CA ASP A 68 -1.52 -2.11 -14.92
C ASP A 68 -0.07 -2.60 -14.91
N HIS A 69 0.85 -1.68 -14.61
CA HIS A 69 2.28 -1.87 -14.77
C HIS A 69 3.07 -1.30 -13.59
N VAL A 70 2.75 -1.73 -12.37
CA VAL A 70 3.48 -1.31 -11.16
C VAL A 70 5.00 -1.59 -11.25
N GLN A 71 5.42 -2.60 -12.02
CA GLN A 71 6.83 -2.89 -12.28
C GLN A 71 7.57 -1.72 -12.95
N ASP A 72 6.87 -0.92 -13.78
CA ASP A 72 7.47 0.26 -14.39
C ASP A 72 7.62 1.39 -13.38
N VAL A 73 6.68 1.51 -12.42
CA VAL A 73 6.81 2.44 -11.29
C VAL A 73 7.98 2.02 -10.40
N LEU A 74 8.09 0.74 -10.05
CA LEU A 74 9.19 0.20 -9.23
C LEU A 74 10.55 0.34 -9.93
N LYS A 75 10.61 0.04 -11.23
CA LYS A 75 11.83 0.23 -12.04
C LYS A 75 12.21 1.69 -12.15
N ALA A 76 11.22 2.56 -12.41
CA ALA A 76 11.42 4.00 -12.40
C ALA A 76 11.90 4.45 -11.03
N ALA A 77 11.43 3.84 -9.94
CA ALA A 77 11.81 4.08 -8.55
C ALA A 77 13.14 3.43 -8.10
N GLN A 78 13.83 2.69 -9.00
CA GLN A 78 15.02 1.89 -8.66
C GLN A 78 14.79 0.89 -7.50
N ILE A 79 13.54 0.44 -7.29
CA ILE A 79 13.21 -0.55 -6.27
C ILE A 79 13.38 -1.95 -6.88
N PRO A 80 14.30 -2.78 -6.34
CA PRO A 80 14.48 -4.15 -6.82
C PRO A 80 13.22 -4.99 -6.65
N HIS A 81 12.88 -5.78 -7.66
CA HIS A 81 11.72 -6.66 -7.65
C HIS A 81 11.94 -7.87 -8.57
N THR A 82 11.12 -8.90 -8.41
CA THR A 82 11.11 -10.08 -9.27
C THR A 82 9.76 -10.21 -9.97
N ILE A 83 9.78 -10.39 -11.29
CA ILE A 83 8.58 -10.68 -12.08
C ILE A 83 8.27 -12.18 -11.97
N VAL A 84 7.01 -12.51 -11.72
CA VAL A 84 6.49 -13.88 -11.63
C VAL A 84 5.29 -13.99 -12.56
N ARG A 85 5.23 -15.01 -13.41
CA ARG A 85 4.05 -15.22 -14.27
C ARG A 85 2.87 -15.80 -13.46
N PRO A 86 1.62 -15.50 -13.83
CA PRO A 86 0.44 -16.01 -13.11
C PRO A 86 0.48 -17.54 -12.86
N GLU A 87 0.87 -18.32 -13.85
CA GLU A 87 0.93 -19.79 -13.80
C GLU A 87 2.02 -20.34 -12.85
N GLU A 88 3.05 -19.54 -12.57
CA GLU A 88 4.17 -19.93 -11.70
C GLU A 88 3.81 -19.89 -10.22
N LEU A 89 2.79 -19.12 -9.83
CA LEU A 89 2.35 -19.00 -8.43
C LEU A 89 1.94 -20.33 -7.80
N SER A 90 1.48 -21.28 -8.63
CA SER A 90 1.13 -22.64 -8.21
C SER A 90 2.35 -23.52 -7.87
N ARG A 91 3.56 -23.08 -8.24
CA ARG A 91 4.81 -23.86 -8.21
C ARG A 91 5.90 -23.24 -7.35
N ILE A 92 6.01 -21.91 -7.32
CA ILE A 92 7.08 -21.22 -6.58
C ILE A 92 6.74 -21.11 -5.08
N PRO A 93 7.72 -21.21 -4.17
CA PRO A 93 7.53 -20.86 -2.77
C PRO A 93 7.18 -19.36 -2.64
N LEU A 94 6.22 -19.04 -1.78
CA LEU A 94 5.92 -17.67 -1.37
C LEU A 94 6.36 -17.54 0.09
N ASP A 95 7.37 -16.72 0.35
CA ASP A 95 7.85 -16.45 1.71
C ASP A 95 6.94 -15.39 2.34
N PRO A 96 6.27 -15.64 3.48
CA PRO A 96 5.39 -14.68 4.13
C PRO A 96 6.05 -13.37 4.55
N LYS A 97 7.38 -13.23 4.46
CA LYS A 97 8.10 -11.95 4.60
C LYS A 97 8.04 -11.10 3.33
N GLN A 98 7.65 -11.64 2.19
CA GLN A 98 7.58 -10.91 0.93
C GLN A 98 6.36 -9.98 0.84
N MET A 99 6.37 -9.16 -0.19
CA MET A 99 5.20 -8.51 -0.76
C MET A 99 4.89 -9.14 -2.12
N LEU A 100 3.61 -9.42 -2.38
CA LEU A 100 3.12 -9.88 -3.67
C LEU A 100 2.21 -8.80 -4.27
N MET A 101 2.60 -8.23 -5.40
CA MET A 101 1.80 -7.29 -6.17
C MET A 101 1.21 -7.99 -7.39
N ILE A 102 -0.12 -7.97 -7.55
CA ILE A 102 -0.82 -8.55 -8.70
C ILE A 102 -1.53 -7.43 -9.44
N ASN A 103 -1.04 -7.13 -10.63
CA ASN A 103 -1.63 -6.11 -11.50
C ASN A 103 -2.92 -6.62 -12.14
N CYS A 104 -3.80 -5.68 -12.52
CA CYS A 104 -4.99 -5.97 -13.31
C CYS A 104 -4.64 -6.67 -14.64
N PRO A 105 -5.30 -7.79 -14.99
CA PRO A 105 -6.57 -8.27 -14.41
C PRO A 105 -6.44 -9.36 -13.33
N GLY A 106 -5.24 -9.88 -13.06
CA GLY A 106 -5.06 -11.01 -12.14
C GLY A 106 -5.65 -12.35 -12.65
N ASN A 107 -5.86 -12.48 -13.95
CA ASN A 107 -6.26 -13.75 -14.59
C ASN A 107 -5.06 -14.70 -14.77
N GLY A 108 -5.33 -15.95 -15.18
CA GLY A 108 -4.29 -16.96 -15.38
C GLY A 108 -3.77 -17.64 -14.11
N ILE A 109 -4.24 -17.24 -12.93
CA ILE A 109 -3.94 -17.87 -11.64
C ILE A 109 -4.94 -19.00 -11.38
N ASP A 110 -4.46 -20.24 -11.36
CA ASP A 110 -5.26 -21.44 -11.08
C ASP A 110 -5.68 -21.54 -9.60
N GLU A 111 -6.55 -22.50 -9.27
CA GLU A 111 -7.05 -22.69 -7.90
C GLU A 111 -5.93 -22.98 -6.89
N LYS A 112 -4.86 -23.67 -7.32
CA LYS A 112 -3.70 -23.93 -6.48
C LYS A 112 -2.94 -22.64 -6.18
N GLY A 113 -2.76 -21.78 -7.18
CA GLY A 113 -2.18 -20.45 -7.03
C GLY A 113 -2.99 -19.57 -6.09
N ILE A 114 -4.32 -19.56 -6.23
CA ILE A 114 -5.23 -18.84 -5.30
C ILE A 114 -5.08 -19.36 -3.86
N ALA A 115 -5.09 -20.67 -3.67
CA ALA A 115 -4.90 -21.27 -2.34
C ALA A 115 -3.54 -20.88 -1.72
N ARG A 116 -2.49 -20.80 -2.54
CA ARG A 116 -1.15 -20.36 -2.10
C ARG A 116 -1.10 -18.87 -1.77
N ILE A 117 -1.79 -18.02 -2.52
CA ILE A 117 -1.92 -16.59 -2.20
C ILE A 117 -2.61 -16.43 -0.84
N LYS A 118 -3.72 -17.17 -0.62
CA LYS A 118 -4.45 -17.16 0.65
C LYS A 118 -3.53 -17.56 1.81
N ALA A 119 -2.77 -18.65 1.65
CA ALA A 119 -1.81 -19.13 2.66
C ALA A 119 -0.67 -18.12 2.92
N PHE A 120 -0.10 -17.56 1.85
CA PHE A 120 0.94 -16.52 1.95
C PHE A 120 0.45 -15.32 2.78
N VAL A 121 -0.76 -14.82 2.51
CA VAL A 121 -1.33 -13.71 3.28
C VAL A 121 -1.60 -14.17 4.71
N SER A 122 -2.21 -15.35 4.93
CA SER A 122 -2.49 -15.79 6.30
C SER A 122 -1.25 -15.91 7.18
N GLU A 123 -0.09 -16.20 6.59
CA GLU A 123 1.17 -16.37 7.31
C GLU A 123 1.97 -15.06 7.50
N GLY A 124 1.49 -13.91 7.02
CA GLY A 124 2.13 -12.61 7.21
C GLY A 124 2.50 -11.86 5.93
N GLY A 125 2.20 -12.46 4.77
CA GLY A 125 2.40 -11.86 3.47
C GLY A 125 1.60 -10.58 3.28
N PHE A 126 2.15 -9.64 2.49
CA PHE A 126 1.41 -8.46 2.06
C PHE A 126 1.00 -8.63 0.59
N LEU A 127 -0.29 -8.80 0.35
CA LEU A 127 -0.87 -8.81 -0.99
C LEU A 127 -1.33 -7.41 -1.39
N PHE A 128 -0.96 -6.99 -2.59
CA PHE A 128 -1.37 -5.75 -3.23
C PHE A 128 -2.02 -6.10 -4.57
N THR A 129 -3.21 -5.57 -4.83
CA THR A 129 -3.99 -5.91 -6.04
C THR A 129 -4.64 -4.67 -6.63
N THR A 130 -4.85 -4.68 -7.95
CA THR A 130 -5.56 -3.60 -8.66
C THR A 130 -6.73 -4.11 -9.49
N ASP A 131 -7.80 -3.34 -9.47
CA ASP A 131 -8.99 -3.43 -10.30
C ASP A 131 -9.60 -4.83 -10.44
N TRP A 132 -9.56 -5.47 -11.62
CA TRP A 132 -10.26 -6.76 -11.85
C TRP A 132 -9.71 -7.92 -11.00
N ALA A 133 -8.53 -7.75 -10.40
CA ALA A 133 -8.03 -8.67 -9.39
C ALA A 133 -8.99 -8.78 -8.18
N LEU A 134 -9.90 -7.83 -7.98
CA LEU A 134 -11.02 -7.94 -7.04
C LEU A 134 -11.79 -9.25 -7.26
N LYS A 135 -12.22 -9.50 -8.50
CA LYS A 135 -12.99 -10.68 -8.86
C LYS A 135 -12.10 -11.90 -9.10
N HIS A 136 -10.99 -11.72 -9.81
CA HIS A 136 -10.14 -12.84 -10.24
C HIS A 136 -9.22 -13.38 -9.16
N VAL A 137 -8.97 -12.61 -8.09
CA VAL A 137 -8.09 -13.00 -6.98
C VAL A 137 -8.81 -12.88 -5.65
N LEU A 138 -9.33 -11.71 -5.27
CA LEU A 138 -9.78 -11.48 -3.90
C LEU A 138 -11.05 -12.25 -3.55
N GLU A 139 -12.07 -12.24 -4.42
CA GLU A 139 -13.29 -13.03 -4.20
C GLU A 139 -13.02 -14.54 -4.07
N ARG A 140 -12.01 -15.04 -4.81
CA ARG A 140 -11.63 -16.46 -4.80
C ARG A 140 -10.78 -16.81 -3.57
N ALA A 141 -9.81 -15.96 -3.20
CA ALA A 141 -8.91 -16.19 -2.07
C ALA A 141 -9.57 -15.89 -0.70
N PHE A 142 -10.45 -14.89 -0.66
CA PHE A 142 -11.03 -14.34 0.57
C PHE A 142 -12.55 -14.13 0.44
N PRO A 143 -13.32 -15.21 0.23
CA PRO A 143 -14.76 -15.11 0.04
C PRO A 143 -15.45 -14.48 1.25
N GLY A 144 -16.44 -13.61 1.00
CA GLY A 144 -17.25 -12.99 2.06
C GLY A 144 -16.66 -11.71 2.68
N ILE A 145 -15.48 -11.23 2.23
CA ILE A 145 -14.89 -9.97 2.73
C ILE A 145 -15.23 -8.80 1.81
N VAL A 146 -14.96 -8.94 0.51
CA VAL A 146 -15.23 -7.95 -0.54
C VAL A 146 -15.69 -8.63 -1.82
N GLN A 147 -16.38 -7.88 -2.67
CA GLN A 147 -16.89 -8.36 -3.94
C GLN A 147 -16.95 -7.24 -4.97
N TYR A 148 -16.82 -7.57 -6.25
CA TYR A 148 -17.27 -6.70 -7.33
C TYR A 148 -18.80 -6.57 -7.29
N ASN A 149 -19.30 -5.33 -7.37
CA ASN A 149 -20.74 -5.04 -7.34
C ASN A 149 -21.52 -5.49 -8.60
N ASN A 150 -20.85 -6.05 -9.61
CA ASN A 150 -21.39 -6.41 -10.94
C ASN A 150 -21.86 -5.22 -11.80
N HIS A 151 -21.46 -4.00 -11.46
CA HIS A 151 -21.75 -2.79 -12.23
C HIS A 151 -20.45 -2.03 -12.49
N PRO A 152 -19.88 -2.15 -13.71
CA PRO A 152 -18.57 -1.59 -14.01
C PRO A 152 -18.65 -0.07 -14.18
N THR A 153 -17.51 0.60 -14.02
CA THR A 153 -17.41 2.04 -14.31
C THR A 153 -17.38 2.31 -15.81
N SER A 154 -17.82 3.49 -16.25
CA SER A 154 -17.42 4.04 -17.55
C SER A 154 -16.04 4.70 -17.46
N ASP A 155 -15.46 5.13 -18.58
CA ASP A 155 -14.29 6.02 -18.57
C ASP A 155 -14.69 7.36 -17.94
N ASP A 156 -14.20 7.61 -16.73
CA ASP A 156 -14.62 8.73 -15.89
C ASP A 156 -13.50 9.16 -14.96
N VAL A 157 -13.54 10.40 -14.48
CA VAL A 157 -12.63 10.89 -13.46
C VAL A 157 -13.48 11.32 -12.27
N VAL A 158 -13.12 10.87 -11.08
CA VAL A 158 -13.88 11.16 -9.86
C VAL A 158 -13.03 11.86 -8.83
N ARG A 159 -13.63 12.78 -8.07
CA ARG A 159 -12.97 13.34 -6.89
C ARG A 159 -12.88 12.28 -5.78
N VAL A 160 -11.74 12.22 -5.11
CA VAL A 160 -11.51 11.30 -4.00
C VAL A 160 -11.17 12.02 -2.71
N GLU A 161 -11.38 11.34 -1.59
CA GLU A 161 -11.14 11.85 -0.25
C GLU A 161 -10.45 10.77 0.59
N VAL A 162 -9.46 11.15 1.40
CA VAL A 162 -8.88 10.24 2.40
C VAL A 162 -9.88 10.06 3.52
N LYS A 163 -10.39 8.84 3.69
CA LYS A 163 -11.35 8.51 4.74
C LYS A 163 -10.67 8.17 6.06
N GLU A 164 -9.57 7.42 5.98
CA GLU A 164 -8.81 7.02 7.16
C GLU A 164 -7.31 7.26 6.97
N LYS A 165 -6.67 7.81 8.01
CA LYS A 165 -5.23 8.00 8.02
C LYS A 165 -4.53 6.64 8.12
N ASP A 166 -3.48 6.49 7.33
CA ASP A 166 -2.62 5.31 7.34
C ASP A 166 -1.21 5.71 6.87
N ASN A 167 -0.18 5.01 7.35
CA ASN A 167 1.19 5.26 6.91
C ASN A 167 1.36 5.02 5.40
N LEU A 168 0.54 4.14 4.80
CA LEU A 168 0.54 3.92 3.35
C LEU A 168 0.22 5.22 2.58
N LEU A 169 -0.65 6.08 3.12
CA LEU A 169 -1.10 7.32 2.48
C LEU A 169 -0.26 8.57 2.86
N ARG A 170 0.85 8.39 3.59
CA ARG A 170 1.66 9.51 4.06
C ARG A 170 2.28 10.29 2.89
N PHE A 171 2.04 11.60 2.81
CA PHE A 171 2.50 12.46 1.71
C PHE A 171 1.93 12.11 0.31
N VAL A 172 0.92 11.24 0.24
CA VAL A 172 0.26 10.85 -1.02
C VAL A 172 -0.75 11.91 -1.44
N MET A 173 -1.48 12.48 -0.48
CA MET A 173 -2.42 13.59 -0.68
C MET A 173 -2.16 14.65 0.40
N THR A 174 -2.04 15.92 0.01
CA THR A 174 -1.86 17.04 0.94
C THR A 174 -3.20 17.72 1.26
N GLU A 175 -3.27 18.53 2.31
CA GLU A 175 -4.49 19.31 2.64
C GLU A 175 -4.91 20.27 1.52
N LYS A 176 -3.98 20.66 0.64
CA LYS A 176 -4.24 21.52 -0.54
C LYS A 176 -4.55 20.71 -1.80
N SER A 177 -4.36 19.39 -1.76
CA SER A 177 -4.58 18.55 -2.91
C SER A 177 -6.08 18.42 -3.17
N GLU A 178 -6.45 18.47 -4.43
CA GLU A 178 -7.79 18.15 -4.93
C GLU A 178 -7.70 16.85 -5.72
N PRO A 179 -7.49 15.71 -5.04
CA PRO A 179 -7.13 14.48 -5.72
C PRO A 179 -8.29 14.01 -6.59
N LEU A 180 -7.95 13.74 -7.84
CA LEU A 180 -8.82 13.13 -8.81
C LEU A 180 -8.31 11.73 -9.09
N TRP A 181 -9.23 10.82 -9.33
CA TRP A 181 -8.93 9.44 -9.63
C TRP A 181 -9.58 9.05 -10.93
N TRP A 182 -8.77 8.55 -11.86
CA TRP A 182 -9.29 8.08 -13.13
C TRP A 182 -9.82 6.66 -12.98
N LEU A 183 -11.09 6.47 -13.32
CA LEU A 183 -11.76 5.19 -13.45
C LEU A 183 -11.73 4.81 -14.93
N GLU A 184 -11.00 3.75 -15.26
CA GLU A 184 -11.00 3.26 -16.63
C GLU A 184 -12.35 2.69 -17.02
N GLY A 185 -12.58 2.60 -18.34
CA GLY A 185 -13.73 1.89 -18.85
C GLY A 185 -13.69 0.44 -18.36
N SER A 186 -14.70 0.05 -17.58
CA SER A 186 -14.84 -1.25 -16.94
C SER A 186 -14.06 -1.51 -15.66
N SER A 187 -13.64 -0.50 -14.90
CA SER A 187 -13.13 -0.75 -13.54
C SER A 187 -14.19 -1.32 -12.61
N TYR A 188 -13.76 -2.07 -11.58
CA TYR A 188 -14.66 -2.83 -10.69
C TYR A 188 -14.84 -2.11 -9.33
N PRO A 189 -16.02 -1.51 -9.09
CA PRO A 189 -16.34 -0.95 -7.78
C PRO A 189 -16.36 -2.00 -6.67
N ILE A 190 -15.82 -1.64 -5.51
CA ILE A 190 -15.63 -2.52 -4.37
C ILE A 190 -16.86 -2.49 -3.46
N ARG A 191 -17.60 -3.60 -3.42
CA ARG A 191 -18.60 -3.85 -2.39
C ARG A 191 -17.94 -4.50 -1.18
N ILE A 192 -18.17 -3.93 0.00
CA ILE A 192 -17.68 -4.47 1.27
C ILE A 192 -18.75 -5.38 1.87
N LEU A 193 -18.39 -6.64 2.15
CA LEU A 193 -19.27 -7.64 2.75
C LEU A 193 -19.00 -7.81 4.25
N ASP A 194 -17.74 -7.63 4.68
CA ASP A 194 -17.34 -7.63 6.10
C ASP A 194 -16.78 -6.26 6.52
N PRO A 195 -17.64 -5.31 6.94
CA PRO A 195 -17.22 -3.97 7.31
C PRO A 195 -16.42 -3.91 8.62
N LYS A 196 -16.42 -4.97 9.44
CA LYS A 196 -15.61 -5.02 10.67
C LYS A 196 -14.15 -5.27 10.37
N ARG A 197 -13.86 -5.92 9.23
CA ARG A 197 -12.50 -6.29 8.81
C ARG A 197 -11.89 -5.32 7.81
N VAL A 198 -12.72 -4.68 6.98
CA VAL A 198 -12.25 -3.81 5.90
C VAL A 198 -12.15 -2.36 6.36
N LYS A 199 -10.93 -1.83 6.30
CA LYS A 199 -10.62 -0.41 6.45
C LYS A 199 -10.70 0.27 5.09
N VAL A 200 -11.50 1.33 4.97
CA VAL A 200 -11.59 2.13 3.73
C VAL A 200 -10.62 3.30 3.84
N LEU A 201 -9.58 3.30 3.02
CA LEU A 201 -8.53 4.30 3.05
C LEU A 201 -8.90 5.53 2.21
N ILE A 202 -9.41 5.31 1.00
CA ILE A 202 -9.81 6.35 0.05
C ILE A 202 -11.24 6.08 -0.42
N THR A 203 -12.07 7.12 -0.46
CA THR A 203 -13.47 7.06 -0.90
C THR A 203 -13.77 8.10 -1.98
N SER A 204 -14.86 7.92 -2.72
CA SER A 204 -15.41 8.91 -3.66
C SER A 204 -16.94 8.96 -3.61
N LYS A 205 -17.48 10.15 -3.29
CA LYS A 205 -18.92 10.42 -3.37
C LYS A 205 -19.44 10.38 -4.81
N GLU A 206 -18.64 10.85 -5.76
CA GLU A 206 -18.98 10.81 -7.20
C GLU A 206 -19.10 9.37 -7.68
N MET A 207 -18.14 8.50 -7.31
CA MET A 207 -18.19 7.08 -7.63
C MET A 207 -19.42 6.39 -7.01
N LYS A 208 -19.76 6.71 -5.74
CA LYS A 208 -20.97 6.19 -5.09
C LYS A 208 -22.23 6.53 -5.86
N SER A 209 -22.36 7.80 -6.23
CA SER A 209 -23.54 8.31 -6.92
C SER A 209 -23.70 7.72 -8.31
N LYS A 210 -22.60 7.50 -9.04
CA LYS A 210 -22.64 7.02 -10.44
C LYS A 210 -22.65 5.50 -10.56
N TYR A 211 -21.90 4.80 -9.69
CA TYR A 211 -21.60 3.37 -9.85
C TYR A 211 -22.04 2.50 -8.66
N GLY A 212 -22.52 3.12 -7.57
CA GLY A 212 -23.17 2.43 -6.47
C GLY A 212 -22.25 2.04 -5.31
N GLU A 213 -20.92 2.18 -5.44
CA GLU A 213 -19.96 1.96 -4.34
C GLU A 213 -19.01 3.15 -4.21
N ASP A 214 -18.65 3.52 -2.98
CA ASP A 214 -17.76 4.64 -2.67
C ASP A 214 -16.28 4.26 -2.44
N PRO A 215 -15.87 3.03 -2.05
CA PRO A 215 -14.47 2.75 -1.79
C PRO A 215 -13.63 2.77 -3.08
N ILE A 216 -12.53 3.53 -3.03
CA ILE A 216 -11.50 3.56 -4.08
C ILE A 216 -10.33 2.66 -3.68
N ALA A 217 -9.88 2.77 -2.42
CA ALA A 217 -8.78 1.99 -1.88
C ALA A 217 -9.15 1.42 -0.50
N ILE A 218 -8.89 0.15 -0.30
CA ILE A 218 -9.16 -0.56 0.94
C ILE A 218 -7.93 -1.30 1.46
N LEU A 219 -7.95 -1.55 2.77
CA LEU A 219 -6.98 -2.39 3.45
C LEU A 219 -7.74 -3.33 4.38
N PHE A 220 -7.44 -4.61 4.36
CA PHE A 220 -7.95 -5.54 5.35
C PHE A 220 -6.88 -6.53 5.80
N HIS A 221 -7.09 -7.08 6.98
CA HIS A 221 -6.23 -8.13 7.54
C HIS A 221 -6.82 -9.50 7.24
N TYR A 222 -5.95 -10.44 6.88
CA TYR A 222 -6.28 -11.85 6.78
C TYR A 222 -5.10 -12.65 7.33
N GLY A 223 -5.36 -13.43 8.37
CA GLY A 223 -4.28 -14.04 9.13
C GLY A 223 -3.33 -13.01 9.75
N ASP A 224 -2.02 -13.23 9.67
CA ASP A 224 -0.96 -12.27 10.04
C ASP A 224 -0.71 -11.21 8.96
N GLY A 225 -1.20 -11.44 7.75
CA GLY A 225 -0.93 -10.59 6.61
C GLY A 225 -1.95 -9.48 6.43
N ARG A 226 -1.75 -8.77 5.33
CA ARG A 226 -2.60 -7.66 4.92
C ARG A 226 -2.86 -7.75 3.42
N VAL A 227 -4.04 -7.29 3.03
CA VAL A 227 -4.45 -7.16 1.64
C VAL A 227 -4.79 -5.69 1.40
N PHE A 228 -4.06 -5.07 0.48
CA PHE A 228 -4.42 -3.77 -0.07
C PHE A 228 -5.03 -3.97 -1.46
N HIS A 229 -6.12 -3.27 -1.71
CA HIS A 229 -6.79 -3.29 -3.00
C HIS A 229 -7.23 -1.89 -3.43
N LEU A 230 -7.16 -1.64 -4.73
CA LEU A 230 -7.43 -0.35 -5.35
C LEU A 230 -8.26 -0.54 -6.63
N THR A 231 -9.35 0.21 -6.76
CA THR A 231 -10.13 0.28 -8.00
C THR A 231 -9.39 1.11 -9.07
N SER A 232 -9.45 0.67 -10.33
CA SER A 232 -8.67 1.22 -11.46
C SER A 232 -7.16 0.95 -11.35
N HIS A 233 -6.39 1.50 -12.30
CA HIS A 233 -4.97 1.19 -12.47
C HIS A 233 -4.05 2.23 -11.82
N PHE A 234 -2.97 1.74 -11.25
CA PHE A 234 -2.02 2.59 -10.54
C PHE A 234 -1.06 3.31 -11.49
N TYR A 235 -0.64 2.65 -12.56
CA TYR A 235 0.34 3.18 -13.52
C TYR A 235 -0.24 4.23 -14.48
N LEU A 236 -1.47 4.01 -14.95
CA LEU A 236 -2.14 4.92 -15.87
C LEU A 236 -3.07 5.81 -15.05
N GLN A 237 -2.66 7.05 -14.80
CA GLN A 237 -3.53 8.05 -14.22
C GLN A 237 -3.72 9.17 -15.24
N ARG A 238 -4.94 9.30 -15.78
CA ARG A 238 -5.31 10.43 -16.61
C ARG A 238 -5.61 11.61 -15.70
N SER A 239 -4.77 12.64 -15.76
CA SER A 239 -5.02 13.88 -15.02
C SER A 239 -6.01 14.76 -15.77
N GLU A 240 -7.25 14.83 -15.30
CA GLU A 240 -8.16 15.90 -15.68
C GLU A 240 -7.80 17.16 -14.85
N LEU A 241 -7.68 18.32 -15.49
CA LEU A 241 -7.33 19.56 -14.78
C LEU A 241 -8.61 20.37 -14.52
N ARG A 242 -9.24 20.12 -13.37
CA ARG A 242 -10.51 20.76 -12.98
C ARG A 242 -10.32 22.13 -12.36
N SER A 243 -9.28 22.32 -11.56
CA SER A 243 -9.03 23.60 -10.87
C SER A 243 -7.95 24.45 -11.49
N GLN A 244 -7.98 25.75 -11.19
CA GLN A 244 -6.94 26.69 -11.65
C GLN A 244 -5.56 26.33 -11.09
N ARG A 245 -5.48 25.72 -9.89
CA ARG A 245 -4.22 25.20 -9.33
C ARG A 245 -3.64 24.10 -10.23
N GLN A 246 -4.45 23.13 -10.62
CA GLN A 246 -4.00 21.99 -11.42
C GLN A 246 -3.48 22.40 -12.80
N LYS A 247 -4.01 23.49 -13.37
CA LYS A 247 -3.60 24.07 -14.66
C LYS A 247 -2.30 24.89 -14.62
N LYS A 248 -1.77 25.22 -13.43
CA LYS A 248 -0.52 25.97 -13.30
C LYS A 248 0.67 25.16 -13.80
N ASP A 249 1.76 25.87 -14.09
CA ASP A 249 3.04 25.27 -14.44
C ASP A 249 3.61 24.44 -13.27
N ALA A 250 4.07 23.24 -13.58
CA ALA A 250 4.59 22.29 -12.59
C ALA A 250 5.77 22.84 -11.78
N THR A 251 6.53 23.81 -12.30
CA THR A 251 7.63 24.46 -11.56
C THR A 251 7.13 25.10 -10.27
N SER A 252 5.92 25.67 -10.27
CA SER A 252 5.33 26.31 -9.09
C SER A 252 5.01 25.29 -7.99
N TYR A 253 4.50 24.12 -8.38
CA TYR A 253 4.23 22.99 -7.47
C TYR A 253 5.53 22.44 -6.89
N VAL A 254 6.53 22.18 -7.74
CA VAL A 254 7.79 21.59 -7.33
C VAL A 254 8.59 22.52 -6.40
N LYS A 255 8.69 23.82 -6.71
CA LYS A 255 9.40 24.78 -5.86
C LYS A 255 8.60 25.11 -4.59
N GLY A 256 7.32 25.47 -4.76
CA GLY A 256 6.49 26.00 -3.67
C GLY A 256 5.93 24.94 -2.74
N GLU A 257 5.36 23.85 -3.27
CA GLU A 257 4.63 22.86 -2.49
C GLU A 257 5.48 21.66 -2.08
N LEU A 258 6.37 21.19 -2.97
CA LEU A 258 7.37 20.16 -2.63
C LEU A 258 8.64 20.76 -1.99
N GLY A 259 8.75 22.09 -1.90
CA GLY A 259 9.83 22.78 -1.19
C GLY A 259 11.19 22.73 -1.91
N LEU A 260 11.23 22.48 -3.22
CA LEU A 260 12.48 22.37 -3.99
C LEU A 260 13.05 23.74 -4.38
N ASN A 261 13.39 24.55 -3.38
CA ASN A 261 13.84 25.93 -3.58
C ASN A 261 15.37 26.10 -3.72
N SER A 262 16.13 25.01 -3.88
CA SER A 262 17.60 25.04 -3.89
C SER A 262 18.21 24.70 -5.27
N PRO A 263 19.53 24.88 -5.47
CA PRO A 263 20.24 24.52 -6.72
C PRO A 263 20.03 23.06 -7.17
N LYS A 264 19.54 22.22 -6.26
CA LYS A 264 19.13 20.83 -6.46
C LYS A 264 17.89 20.66 -7.35
N ALA A 265 17.07 21.69 -7.54
CA ALA A 265 15.93 21.68 -8.48
C ALA A 265 16.33 22.04 -9.92
N ALA A 266 17.50 22.65 -10.11
CA ALA A 266 18.02 23.06 -11.42
C ALA A 266 18.16 21.91 -12.44
N PRO A 267 18.55 20.67 -12.04
CA PRO A 267 18.61 19.53 -12.97
C PRO A 267 17.25 19.04 -13.46
N VAL A 268 16.16 19.38 -12.74
CA VAL A 268 14.80 18.88 -13.02
C VAL A 268 13.97 19.92 -13.78
N ALA A 269 14.33 21.20 -13.70
CA ALA A 269 13.59 22.28 -14.35
C ALA A 269 13.36 22.12 -15.86
N PRO A 270 14.34 21.63 -16.68
CA PRO A 270 14.11 21.38 -18.10
C PRO A 270 13.04 20.30 -18.36
N ASP A 271 12.97 19.32 -17.46
CA ASP A 271 12.07 18.17 -17.56
C ASP A 271 10.62 18.51 -17.14
N LEU A 272 10.41 19.65 -16.46
CA LEU A 272 9.09 20.14 -16.04
C LEU A 272 8.43 21.07 -17.07
N GLN A 273 9.18 21.53 -18.08
CA GLN A 273 8.70 22.51 -19.03
C GLN A 273 7.49 21.98 -19.81
N GLY A 274 6.40 22.75 -19.81
CA GLY A 274 5.15 22.38 -20.49
C GLY A 274 4.29 21.35 -19.75
N LEU A 275 4.69 20.93 -18.54
CA LEU A 275 3.87 20.08 -17.69
C LEU A 275 3.02 20.91 -16.73
N SER A 276 1.81 20.42 -16.47
CA SER A 276 0.92 21.02 -15.48
C SER A 276 1.19 20.47 -14.08
N THR A 277 0.87 21.27 -13.05
CA THR A 277 0.87 20.85 -11.65
C THR A 277 0.09 19.55 -11.46
N GLY A 278 -1.12 19.44 -12.03
CA GLY A 278 -1.94 18.24 -11.88
C GLY A 278 -1.29 16.97 -12.47
N GLY A 279 -0.61 17.10 -13.61
CA GLY A 279 0.11 15.98 -14.23
C GLY A 279 1.30 15.50 -13.39
N VAL A 280 2.10 16.43 -12.86
CA VAL A 280 3.28 16.10 -12.03
C VAL A 280 2.86 15.62 -10.64
N GLU A 281 1.85 16.22 -10.03
CA GLU A 281 1.28 15.80 -8.74
C GLU A 281 0.78 14.35 -8.83
N SER A 282 0.04 13.99 -9.88
CA SER A 282 -0.45 12.62 -10.07
C SER A 282 0.67 11.58 -10.13
N ALA A 283 1.75 11.87 -10.86
CA ALA A 283 2.90 10.97 -10.96
C ALA A 283 3.67 10.87 -9.63
N TYR A 284 3.86 11.99 -8.95
CA TYR A 284 4.49 12.05 -7.64
C TYR A 284 3.71 11.22 -6.60
N THR A 285 2.40 11.43 -6.52
CA THR A 285 1.49 10.72 -5.61
C THR A 285 1.57 9.20 -5.80
N ALA A 286 1.60 8.73 -7.05
CA ALA A 286 1.75 7.32 -7.36
C ALA A 286 3.11 6.77 -6.86
N GLN A 287 4.21 7.45 -7.16
CA GLN A 287 5.54 7.01 -6.70
C GLN A 287 5.66 7.01 -5.17
N GLN A 288 5.20 8.08 -4.52
CA GLN A 288 5.25 8.23 -3.07
C GLN A 288 4.46 7.14 -2.35
N PHE A 289 3.29 6.79 -2.87
CA PHE A 289 2.46 5.72 -2.29
C PHE A 289 3.16 4.36 -2.39
N ILE A 290 3.71 3.99 -3.55
CA ILE A 290 4.43 2.71 -3.68
C ILE A 290 5.65 2.67 -2.78
N ALA A 291 6.40 3.78 -2.68
CA ALA A 291 7.52 3.88 -1.75
C ALA A 291 7.06 3.66 -0.30
N ASN A 292 5.97 4.28 0.14
CA ASN A 292 5.43 4.07 1.49
C ASN A 292 5.03 2.62 1.71
N VAL A 293 4.32 2.00 0.77
CA VAL A 293 3.86 0.61 0.86
C VAL A 293 5.04 -0.34 1.04
N VAL A 294 6.06 -0.14 0.23
CA VAL A 294 7.29 -0.94 0.24
C VAL A 294 8.10 -0.71 1.53
N VAL A 295 8.24 0.53 1.99
CA VAL A 295 8.93 0.88 3.23
C VAL A 295 8.21 0.32 4.45
N GLU A 296 6.90 0.53 4.56
CA GLU A 296 6.10 0.01 5.67
C GLU A 296 6.16 -1.52 5.70
N ARG A 297 6.16 -2.16 4.52
CA ARG A 297 6.42 -3.60 4.44
C ARG A 297 7.79 -3.93 5.02
N LYS A 298 8.85 -3.29 4.55
CA LYS A 298 10.23 -3.59 4.98
C LYS A 298 10.44 -3.37 6.48
N LYS A 299 9.87 -2.29 7.03
CA LYS A 299 9.88 -2.00 8.47
C LYS A 299 9.09 -3.04 9.27
N SER A 300 8.00 -3.58 8.71
CA SER A 300 7.22 -4.64 9.37
C SER A 300 7.89 -6.02 9.35
N GLN A 301 8.72 -6.32 8.34
CA GLN A 301 9.43 -7.62 8.22
C GLN A 301 10.32 -7.90 9.45
N GLY A 302 10.93 -6.88 10.04
CA GLY A 302 11.79 -7.00 11.23
C GLY A 302 11.05 -7.07 12.57
N LYS A 303 9.72 -6.87 12.58
CA LYS A 303 8.89 -6.97 13.79
C LYS A 303 8.32 -8.39 13.99
N SER A 304 8.46 -9.25 12.99
CA SER A 304 7.93 -10.61 12.98
C SER A 304 8.81 -11.51 13.83
N ASP A 305 8.43 -11.59 15.11
CA ASP A 305 8.21 -12.85 15.83
C ASP A 305 7.38 -12.58 17.10
N SER A 306 7.11 -11.32 17.48
CA SER A 306 6.20 -11.03 18.60
C SER A 306 4.74 -10.85 18.16
N TYR A 307 3.83 -11.68 18.67
CA TYR A 307 2.38 -11.59 18.49
C TYR A 307 1.72 -11.11 19.78
N HIS A 308 0.80 -10.15 19.69
CA HIS A 308 -0.01 -9.69 20.82
C HIS A 308 -1.43 -10.22 20.70
N LEU A 309 -1.91 -10.90 21.74
CA LEU A 309 -3.30 -11.35 21.77
C LEU A 309 -4.26 -10.15 21.77
N THR A 310 -5.26 -10.17 20.91
CA THR A 310 -6.34 -9.17 20.86
C THR A 310 -7.59 -9.60 21.63
N ALA A 311 -7.59 -10.82 22.16
CA ALA A 311 -8.61 -11.35 23.02
C ALA A 311 -8.03 -12.49 23.87
N LYS A 312 -8.72 -12.85 24.95
CA LYS A 312 -8.40 -14.03 25.75
C LYS A 312 -8.42 -15.29 24.87
N THR A 313 -7.31 -16.01 24.81
CA THR A 313 -7.11 -17.11 23.84
C THR A 313 -6.57 -18.37 24.53
N PRO A 314 -7.17 -19.55 24.32
CA PRO A 314 -6.61 -20.81 24.81
C PRO A 314 -5.32 -21.20 24.07
N LEU A 315 -4.34 -21.68 24.83
CA LEU A 315 -3.10 -22.30 24.36
C LEU A 315 -3.27 -23.82 24.41
N TYR A 316 -3.14 -24.48 23.27
CA TYR A 316 -3.36 -25.90 23.07
C TYR A 316 -2.04 -26.67 22.92
N GLU A 317 -2.07 -27.98 23.15
CA GLU A 317 -0.90 -28.84 22.94
C GLU A 317 -0.65 -29.13 21.45
N LYS A 318 -1.70 -29.17 20.62
CA LYS A 318 -1.65 -29.42 19.18
C LYS A 318 -2.44 -28.35 18.40
N PRO A 319 -2.24 -28.20 17.08
CA PRO A 319 -3.00 -27.25 16.25
C PRO A 319 -4.44 -27.75 15.99
N ASP A 320 -5.18 -28.03 17.07
CA ASP A 320 -6.57 -28.42 17.04
C ASP A 320 -7.28 -28.00 18.36
N THR A 321 -8.59 -27.82 18.31
CA THR A 321 -9.38 -27.36 19.46
C THR A 321 -9.78 -28.47 20.43
N VAL A 322 -9.45 -29.73 20.12
CA VAL A 322 -9.83 -30.91 20.92
C VAL A 322 -8.69 -31.42 21.80
N SER A 323 -7.46 -30.98 21.52
CA SER A 323 -6.28 -31.27 22.30
C SER A 323 -6.32 -30.58 23.64
N ARG A 324 -5.47 -31.05 24.55
CA ARG A 324 -5.37 -30.51 25.90
C ARG A 324 -5.06 -29.02 25.85
N THR A 325 -5.88 -28.22 26.52
CA THR A 325 -5.57 -26.81 26.80
C THR A 325 -4.48 -26.74 27.86
N LEU A 326 -3.32 -26.19 27.49
CA LEU A 326 -2.17 -25.97 28.34
C LEU A 326 -2.33 -24.73 29.23
N GLU A 327 -2.99 -23.70 28.72
CA GLU A 327 -3.19 -22.42 29.41
C GLU A 327 -4.31 -21.60 28.76
N SER A 328 -4.88 -20.64 29.49
CA SER A 328 -5.73 -19.59 28.91
C SER A 328 -5.01 -18.25 29.02
N LEU A 329 -4.57 -17.73 27.88
CA LEU A 329 -3.75 -16.54 27.80
C LEU A 329 -4.63 -15.28 27.79
N PRO A 330 -4.34 -14.26 28.62
CA PRO A 330 -5.11 -13.02 28.64
C PRO A 330 -4.88 -12.17 27.38
N GLU A 331 -5.83 -11.29 27.09
CA GLU A 331 -5.67 -10.25 26.06
C GLU A 331 -4.41 -9.41 26.34
N GLY A 332 -3.74 -8.95 25.29
CA GLY A 332 -2.50 -8.20 25.36
C GLY A 332 -1.22 -9.05 25.52
N SER A 333 -1.34 -10.36 25.83
CA SER A 333 -0.18 -11.25 26.00
C SER A 333 0.76 -11.17 24.82
N LYS A 334 2.04 -10.88 25.09
CA LYS A 334 3.11 -10.92 24.10
C LYS A 334 3.65 -12.34 23.98
N LEU A 335 3.67 -12.86 22.76
CA LEU A 335 4.04 -14.22 22.42
C LEU A 335 5.12 -14.20 21.36
N THR A 336 6.06 -15.14 21.40
CA THR A 336 7.02 -15.35 20.32
C THR A 336 6.49 -16.43 19.39
N VAL A 337 6.23 -16.12 18.12
CA VAL A 337 5.77 -17.10 17.13
C VAL A 337 6.95 -17.96 16.70
N LEU A 338 6.83 -19.26 16.91
CA LEU A 338 7.85 -20.26 16.57
C LEU A 338 7.56 -20.92 15.21
N LYS A 339 6.28 -21.23 14.96
CA LYS A 339 5.81 -21.91 13.75
C LYS A 339 4.39 -21.45 13.42
N ARG A 340 4.03 -21.45 12.14
CA ARG A 340 2.69 -21.15 11.62
C ARG A 340 2.18 -22.34 10.82
N GLU A 341 0.90 -22.69 10.97
CA GLU A 341 0.27 -23.82 10.29
C GLU A 341 -1.23 -23.56 10.09
N GLY A 342 -1.62 -23.04 8.91
CA GLY A 342 -3.01 -22.66 8.63
C GLY A 342 -3.51 -21.58 9.62
N ASP A 343 -4.65 -21.84 10.27
CA ASP A 343 -5.22 -20.94 11.28
C ASP A 343 -4.54 -21.08 12.66
N TRP A 344 -3.45 -21.85 12.77
CA TRP A 344 -2.76 -22.13 14.02
C TRP A 344 -1.36 -21.53 14.08
N ARG A 345 -0.97 -21.07 15.27
CA ARG A 345 0.39 -20.59 15.55
C ARG A 345 0.97 -21.33 16.72
N GLN A 346 2.14 -21.96 16.52
CA GLN A 346 2.96 -22.41 17.64
C GLN A 346 3.68 -21.19 18.21
N VAL A 347 3.49 -20.96 19.49
CA VAL A 347 3.98 -19.78 20.19
C VAL A 347 4.76 -20.18 21.43
N ARG A 348 5.69 -19.32 21.84
CA ARG A 348 6.33 -19.33 23.14
C ARG A 348 5.83 -18.15 23.95
N THR A 349 5.27 -18.40 25.13
CA THR A 349 4.87 -17.33 26.07
C THR A 349 6.10 -16.64 26.65
N ALA A 350 5.89 -15.49 27.32
CA ALA A 350 6.94 -14.83 28.09
C ALA A 350 7.51 -15.71 29.22
N SER A 351 6.71 -16.66 29.73
CA SER A 351 7.14 -17.67 30.71
C SER A 351 7.91 -18.85 30.10
N GLY A 352 8.11 -18.86 28.78
CA GLY A 352 8.84 -19.91 28.06
C GLY A 352 7.99 -21.12 27.65
N LYS A 353 6.67 -21.12 27.94
CA LYS A 353 5.77 -22.22 27.61
C LYS A 353 5.45 -22.24 26.13
N GLU A 354 5.55 -23.41 25.51
CA GLU A 354 5.22 -23.58 24.09
C GLU A 354 3.87 -24.27 23.91
N GLY A 355 3.13 -23.86 22.89
CA GLY A 355 1.86 -24.46 22.53
C GLY A 355 1.25 -23.78 21.29
N TRP A 356 0.03 -24.15 20.95
CA TRP A 356 -0.66 -23.69 19.76
C TRP A 356 -1.83 -22.79 20.11
N ILE A 357 -1.93 -21.63 19.46
CA ILE A 357 -3.13 -20.78 19.53
C ILE A 357 -3.86 -20.82 18.20
N MET A 358 -5.18 -20.84 18.24
CA MET A 358 -6.01 -20.63 17.05
C MET A 358 -6.12 -19.14 16.79
N GLN A 359 -5.96 -18.74 15.54
CA GLN A 359 -6.21 -17.38 15.13
C GLN A 359 -7.71 -17.08 15.24
N ALA A 360 -8.05 -16.04 16.00
CA ALA A 360 -9.41 -15.50 15.96
C ALA A 360 -9.72 -15.08 14.51
N PRO A 361 -10.86 -15.51 13.94
CA PRO A 361 -11.20 -15.24 12.54
C PRO A 361 -11.16 -13.76 12.20
#